data_AF-A0A0Q7BGC4-F1
#
_entry.id   AF-A0A0Q7BGC4-F1
#
_cell.length_a   1.000
_cell.length_b   1.000
_cell.length_c   1.000
_cell.angle_alpha   90.00
_cell.angle_beta   90.00
_cell.angle_gamma   90.00
#
_symmetry.space_group_name_H-M   'P 1'
#
loop_
_entity.id
_entity.type
_entity.pdbx_description
1 polymer ?
#
loop_
_entity_poly.entity_id
_entity_poly.type
_entity_poly.pdbx_seq_one_letter_code
_entity_poly.pdbx_strand_id
1 'polypeptide(L)'
;MQFAFALAYLGSIAGPSLVAGGTFLVLAYDALRHVQITADRDTSLLSADVARMAVLLLSFGPMLANKGGTVAFALVSAVSVIPGVLLVTGRRQSGARIVVNRSWLRQSATQLAEFGVGQTLVVFPILVIATVAPSPGVGAFRLAQSLIGPMNLLFTAINLRQLTERATWSSSDPREVLRSLRRAQFYSVRLTALAVALTVILLLAVPIVQGLAQAVDPSDLFRAFVANGLLAIGGAMAGPFIVALRALRRSGVVLVSRIGLVSCTFTVYVAVASSSDTYAALLCGAIAAGLLYPIWFLSPAALMSYRSRRLVSVAQ
;
A
#
# COMPACT_ATOMS: atom_id res chain seq x y z
N MET A 1 1.50 -5.02 -5.90
CA MET A 1 0.54 -6.02 -5.37
C MET A 1 -0.34 -6.66 -6.42
N GLN A 2 -0.87 -5.92 -7.41
CA GLN A 2 -1.50 -6.43 -8.65
C GLN A 2 -0.58 -7.35 -9.52
N PHE A 3 0.68 -7.53 -9.13
CA PHE A 3 1.80 -7.94 -9.97
C PHE A 3 2.19 -9.42 -9.83
N ALA A 4 2.07 -9.98 -8.63
CA ALA A 4 2.54 -11.33 -8.36
C ALA A 4 1.62 -12.38 -9.01
N PHE A 5 0.35 -12.07 -9.21
CA PHE A 5 -0.58 -12.99 -9.86
C PHE A 5 -0.70 -12.83 -11.36
N ALA A 6 -0.35 -11.65 -11.88
CA ALA A 6 0.06 -11.55 -13.27
C ALA A 6 1.16 -12.57 -13.54
N LEU A 7 2.24 -12.59 -12.75
CA LEU A 7 3.35 -13.54 -12.85
C LEU A 7 2.94 -15.02 -12.84
N ALA A 8 2.11 -15.44 -11.89
CA ALA A 8 1.74 -16.85 -11.76
C ALA A 8 0.75 -17.33 -12.85
N TYR A 9 -0.16 -16.47 -13.32
CA TYR A 9 -1.17 -16.83 -14.32
C TYR A 9 -0.70 -16.57 -15.77
N LEU A 10 0.07 -15.51 -16.03
CA LEU A 10 0.63 -15.22 -17.36
C LEU A 10 1.88 -16.04 -17.70
N GLY A 11 2.59 -16.57 -16.71
CA GLY A 11 3.62 -17.58 -16.97
C GLY A 11 3.08 -18.80 -17.72
N SER A 12 1.77 -19.03 -17.67
CA SER A 12 1.08 -20.10 -18.40
C SER A 12 0.52 -19.70 -19.78
N ILE A 13 0.44 -18.40 -20.14
CA ILE A 13 -0.28 -17.94 -21.35
C ILE A 13 0.52 -16.93 -22.23
N ALA A 14 1.34 -16.03 -21.68
CA ALA A 14 1.98 -14.93 -22.42
C ALA A 14 3.52 -14.97 -22.48
N GLY A 15 4.12 -16.06 -21.99
CA GLY A 15 5.57 -16.21 -21.87
C GLY A 15 6.12 -15.56 -20.59
N PRO A 16 6.88 -16.29 -19.76
CA PRO A 16 7.37 -15.81 -18.46
C PRO A 16 8.22 -14.53 -18.52
N SER A 17 8.83 -14.23 -19.67
CA SER A 17 9.68 -13.06 -19.93
C SER A 17 8.93 -11.72 -19.99
N LEU A 18 7.74 -11.68 -20.59
CA LEU A 18 6.91 -10.45 -20.66
C LEU A 18 6.42 -10.02 -19.27
N VAL A 19 6.17 -11.01 -18.43
CA VAL A 19 5.64 -10.81 -17.08
C VAL A 19 6.76 -10.47 -16.09
N ALA A 20 7.91 -11.13 -16.20
CA ALA A 20 9.12 -10.73 -15.50
C ALA A 20 9.52 -9.29 -15.86
N GLY A 21 9.46 -8.92 -17.15
CA GLY A 21 9.74 -7.56 -17.63
C GLY A 21 8.79 -6.50 -17.07
N GLY A 22 7.49 -6.78 -17.05
CA GLY A 22 6.52 -5.90 -16.39
C GLY A 22 6.76 -5.78 -14.88
N THR A 23 7.15 -6.88 -14.22
CA THR A 23 7.42 -6.91 -12.77
C THR A 23 8.59 -6.03 -12.43
N PHE A 24 9.64 -6.21 -13.24
CA PHE A 24 10.84 -5.41 -13.15
C PHE A 24 10.51 -3.94 -13.36
N LEU A 25 9.67 -3.56 -14.31
CA LEU A 25 9.26 -2.17 -14.52
C LEU A 25 8.50 -1.55 -13.34
N VAL A 26 7.59 -2.29 -12.70
CA VAL A 26 6.87 -1.79 -11.52
C VAL A 26 7.76 -1.70 -10.29
N LEU A 27 8.59 -2.71 -10.04
CA LEU A 27 9.58 -2.68 -8.97
C LEU A 27 10.63 -1.59 -9.20
N ALA A 28 11.10 -1.44 -10.43
CA ALA A 28 12.04 -0.39 -10.83
C ALA A 28 11.40 0.98 -10.67
N TYR A 29 10.12 1.16 -11.03
CA TYR A 29 9.43 2.42 -10.77
C TYR A 29 9.26 2.69 -9.28
N ASP A 30 8.81 1.72 -8.48
CA ASP A 30 8.64 1.93 -7.04
C ASP A 30 10.00 2.19 -6.36
N ALA A 31 11.09 1.58 -6.84
CA ALA A 31 12.46 1.87 -6.40
C ALA A 31 12.93 3.27 -6.84
N LEU A 32 12.73 3.64 -8.11
CA LEU A 32 13.05 4.97 -8.65
C LEU A 32 12.23 6.06 -7.94
N ARG A 33 10.97 5.77 -7.64
CA ARG A 33 10.06 6.60 -6.85
C ARG A 33 10.67 6.79 -5.46
N HIS A 34 11.11 5.72 -4.80
CA HIS A 34 11.81 5.80 -3.51
C HIS A 34 13.10 6.63 -3.55
N VAL A 35 13.87 6.56 -4.63
CA VAL A 35 15.07 7.38 -4.82
C VAL A 35 14.70 8.86 -5.05
N GLN A 36 13.69 9.15 -5.86
CA GLN A 36 13.22 10.53 -6.08
C GLN A 36 12.61 11.15 -4.82
N ILE A 37 11.94 10.32 -4.01
CA ILE A 37 11.44 10.67 -2.68
C ILE A 37 12.60 11.18 -1.80
N THR A 38 13.74 10.51 -1.84
CA THR A 38 14.92 10.97 -1.09
C THR A 38 15.61 12.20 -1.69
N ALA A 39 15.24 12.61 -2.89
CA ALA A 39 15.80 13.76 -3.61
C ALA A 39 14.84 14.99 -3.66
N ASP A 40 13.76 14.98 -2.86
CA ASP A 40 12.83 16.11 -2.66
C ASP A 40 12.11 16.59 -3.94
N ARG A 41 11.81 15.68 -4.87
CA ARG A 41 11.19 15.99 -6.17
C ARG A 41 9.68 15.69 -6.21
N ASP A 42 8.93 16.35 -5.33
CA ASP A 42 7.51 16.06 -5.09
C ASP A 42 6.60 16.33 -6.31
N THR A 43 6.90 17.32 -7.16
CA THR A 43 6.07 17.66 -8.34
C THR A 43 6.23 16.70 -9.52
N SER A 44 7.43 16.15 -9.75
CA SER A 44 7.61 15.10 -10.78
C SER A 44 6.98 13.78 -10.35
N LEU A 45 7.04 13.48 -9.05
CA LEU A 45 6.39 12.31 -8.47
C LEU A 45 4.86 12.42 -8.55
N LEU A 46 4.29 13.59 -8.23
CA LEU A 46 2.86 13.84 -8.34
C LEU A 46 2.36 13.66 -9.78
N SER A 47 3.07 14.25 -10.76
CA SER A 47 2.69 14.13 -12.17
C SER A 47 2.84 12.70 -12.70
N ALA A 48 3.88 11.97 -12.27
CA ALA A 48 4.05 10.56 -12.57
C ALA A 48 2.92 9.68 -11.97
N ASP A 49 2.53 9.94 -10.73
CA ASP A 49 1.46 9.21 -10.05
C ASP A 49 0.07 9.54 -10.64
N VAL A 50 -0.16 10.80 -11.04
CA VAL A 50 -1.39 11.21 -11.75
C VAL A 50 -1.47 10.57 -13.13
N ALA A 51 -0.37 10.57 -13.90
CA ALA A 51 -0.32 9.93 -15.21
C ALA A 51 -0.57 8.41 -15.10
N ARG A 52 0.04 7.75 -14.12
CA ARG A 52 -0.20 6.34 -13.80
C ARG A 52 -1.67 6.09 -13.43
N MET A 53 -2.27 6.97 -12.63
CA MET A 53 -3.67 6.88 -12.24
C MET A 53 -4.60 7.04 -13.45
N ALA A 54 -4.35 8.02 -14.30
CA ALA A 54 -5.13 8.25 -15.50
C ALA A 54 -5.10 7.03 -16.43
N VAL A 55 -3.92 6.43 -16.64
CA VAL A 55 -3.80 5.21 -17.43
C VAL A 55 -4.55 4.04 -16.79
N LEU A 56 -4.46 3.86 -15.47
CA LEU A 56 -5.21 2.81 -14.76
C LEU A 56 -6.73 2.99 -14.89
N LEU A 57 -7.23 4.22 -14.73
CA LEU A 57 -8.66 4.52 -14.81
C LEU A 57 -9.19 4.39 -16.24
N LEU A 58 -8.46 4.90 -17.23
CA LEU A 58 -8.83 4.83 -18.65
C LEU A 58 -8.79 3.39 -19.19
N SER A 59 -7.89 2.57 -18.66
CA SER A 59 -7.77 1.16 -19.05
C SER A 59 -8.82 0.27 -18.37
N PHE A 60 -9.50 0.77 -17.34
CA PHE A 60 -10.46 0.01 -16.55
C PHE A 60 -11.71 -0.40 -17.35
N GLY A 61 -12.25 0.51 -18.16
CA GLY A 61 -13.43 0.25 -18.99
C GLY A 61 -13.23 -0.90 -19.99
N PRO A 62 -12.17 -0.86 -20.83
CA PRO A 62 -11.84 -1.95 -21.75
C PRO A 62 -11.55 -3.29 -21.07
N MET A 63 -11.05 -3.28 -19.83
CA MET A 63 -10.72 -4.48 -19.07
C MET A 63 -11.94 -5.18 -18.47
N LEU A 64 -12.99 -4.43 -18.09
CA LEU A 64 -14.25 -5.01 -17.65
C LEU A 64 -15.00 -5.71 -18.81
N ALA A 65 -14.80 -5.22 -20.04
CA ALA A 65 -15.44 -5.77 -21.23
C ALA A 65 -14.79 -7.06 -21.78
N ASN A 66 -13.59 -7.43 -21.31
CA ASN A 66 -12.80 -8.48 -21.94
C ASN A 66 -12.73 -9.76 -21.08
N LYS A 67 -13.19 -10.89 -21.63
CA LYS A 67 -13.31 -12.18 -20.91
C LYS A 67 -11.96 -12.79 -20.50
N GLY A 68 -10.83 -12.35 -21.09
CA GLY A 68 -9.46 -12.73 -20.73
C GLY A 68 -8.83 -11.88 -19.61
N GLY A 69 -9.64 -11.40 -18.67
CA GLY A 69 -9.39 -10.23 -17.82
C GLY A 69 -8.07 -10.19 -17.04
N THR A 70 -7.46 -11.32 -16.69
CA THR A 70 -6.21 -11.36 -15.89
C THR A 70 -4.95 -10.98 -16.68
N VAL A 71 -4.87 -11.35 -17.97
CA VAL A 71 -3.71 -11.07 -18.83
C VAL A 71 -3.68 -9.60 -19.25
N ALA A 72 -4.83 -9.11 -19.71
CA ALA A 72 -5.02 -7.70 -20.05
C ALA A 72 -4.77 -6.80 -18.83
N PHE A 73 -5.20 -7.24 -17.64
CA PHE A 73 -5.00 -6.52 -16.39
C PHE A 73 -3.53 -6.35 -16.04
N ALA A 74 -2.74 -7.41 -16.14
CA ALA A 74 -1.31 -7.32 -15.87
C ALA A 74 -0.56 -6.40 -16.84
N LEU A 75 -0.89 -6.50 -18.13
CA LEU A 75 -0.28 -5.67 -19.16
C LEU A 75 -0.63 -4.20 -18.96
N VAL A 76 -1.88 -3.90 -18.65
CA VAL A 76 -2.31 -2.54 -18.29
C VAL A 76 -1.60 -2.06 -17.03
N SER A 77 -1.51 -2.88 -15.98
CA SER A 77 -0.77 -2.51 -14.77
C SER A 77 0.70 -2.24 -15.08
N ALA A 78 1.36 -3.04 -15.93
CA ALA A 78 2.74 -2.83 -16.34
C ALA A 78 2.91 -1.57 -17.21
N VAL A 79 2.00 -1.34 -18.16
CA VAL A 79 2.00 -0.18 -19.06
C VAL A 79 1.68 1.12 -18.30
N SER A 80 0.83 1.07 -17.28
CA SER A 80 0.50 2.24 -16.44
C SER A 80 1.71 2.85 -15.75
N VAL A 81 2.80 2.10 -15.64
CA VAL A 81 4.03 2.54 -14.99
C VAL A 81 5.01 3.18 -15.97
N ILE A 82 4.84 2.96 -17.28
CA ILE A 82 5.70 3.54 -18.33
C ILE A 82 5.71 5.07 -18.28
N PRO A 83 4.57 5.79 -18.18
CA PRO A 83 4.59 7.24 -18.06
C PRO A 83 5.38 7.69 -16.83
N GLY A 84 5.23 6.98 -15.72
CA GLY A 84 5.94 7.26 -14.49
C GLY A 84 7.44 7.08 -14.63
N VAL A 85 7.90 5.96 -15.20
CA VAL A 85 9.32 5.72 -15.46
C VAL A 85 9.88 6.79 -16.40
N LEU A 86 9.21 7.09 -17.52
CA LEU A 86 9.67 8.10 -18.48
C LEU A 86 9.76 9.51 -17.89
N LEU A 87 8.78 9.91 -17.07
CA LEU A 87 8.78 11.21 -16.39
C LEU A 87 9.87 11.30 -15.31
N VAL A 88 10.16 10.17 -14.65
CA VAL A 88 11.15 10.05 -13.58
C VAL A 88 12.58 9.96 -14.12
N THR A 89 12.81 9.23 -15.22
CA THR A 89 14.14 9.05 -15.84
C THR A 89 14.49 10.17 -16.83
N GLY A 90 13.50 10.76 -17.50
CA GLY A 90 13.70 11.83 -18.48
C GLY A 90 14.15 13.17 -17.89
N ARG A 91 13.95 13.39 -16.58
CA ARG A 91 14.42 14.60 -15.90
C ARG A 91 15.82 14.39 -15.32
N ARG A 92 16.84 14.82 -16.07
CA ARG A 92 18.26 14.82 -15.67
C ARG A 92 18.44 15.24 -14.20
N GLN A 93 19.14 14.40 -13.42
CA GLN A 93 19.47 14.66 -12.02
C GLN A 93 20.60 15.69 -11.93
N SER A 94 20.31 16.97 -12.09
CA SER A 94 21.24 18.03 -11.74
C SER A 94 21.11 18.36 -10.25
N GLY A 95 22.19 18.14 -9.48
CA GLY A 95 22.47 18.94 -8.28
C GLY A 95 22.42 18.28 -6.90
N ALA A 96 21.75 17.14 -6.70
CA ALA A 96 21.69 16.52 -5.36
C ALA A 96 22.90 15.59 -5.13
N ARG A 97 23.92 16.05 -4.39
CA ARG A 97 24.95 15.15 -3.85
C ARG A 97 24.31 14.29 -2.75
N ILE A 98 24.01 13.03 -3.07
CA ILE A 98 23.62 12.04 -2.07
C ILE A 98 24.85 11.75 -1.20
N VAL A 99 24.88 12.30 0.02
CA VAL A 99 25.91 11.97 1.00
C VAL A 99 25.56 10.63 1.63
N VAL A 100 26.11 9.55 1.07
CA VAL A 100 25.94 8.20 1.61
C VAL A 100 26.79 8.06 2.88
N ASN A 101 26.14 7.99 4.04
CA ASN A 101 26.80 7.69 5.31
C ASN A 101 26.21 6.43 5.96
N ARG A 102 26.89 5.89 7.00
CA ARG A 102 26.46 4.66 7.68
C ARG A 102 25.06 4.76 8.29
N SER A 103 24.68 5.93 8.80
CA SER A 103 23.33 6.16 9.33
C SER A 103 22.25 6.10 8.25
N TRP A 104 22.53 6.66 7.06
CA TRP A 104 21.64 6.61 5.91
C TRP A 104 21.47 5.17 5.43
N LEU A 105 22.58 4.42 5.28
CA LEU A 105 22.52 3.00 4.88
C LEU A 105 21.67 2.16 5.85
N ARG A 106 21.85 2.34 7.16
CA ARG A 106 21.07 1.61 8.17
C ARG A 106 19.58 1.95 8.09
N GLN A 107 19.25 3.23 7.90
CA GLN A 107 17.86 3.68 7.79
C GLN A 107 17.19 3.16 6.51
N SER A 108 17.88 3.25 5.37
CA SER A 108 17.41 2.73 4.09
C SER A 108 17.24 1.21 4.12
N ALA A 109 18.19 0.46 4.71
CA ALA A 109 18.07 -0.99 4.87
C ALA A 109 16.86 -1.38 5.74
N THR A 110 16.60 -0.63 6.81
CA THR A 110 15.45 -0.87 7.68
C THR A 110 14.12 -0.62 6.96
N GLN A 111 14.05 0.45 6.15
CA GLN A 111 12.87 0.74 5.33
C GLN A 111 12.67 -0.29 4.22
N LEU A 112 13.75 -0.75 3.59
CA LEU A 112 13.69 -1.81 2.58
C LEU A 112 13.20 -3.13 3.17
N ALA A 113 13.70 -3.51 4.36
CA ALA A 113 13.22 -4.66 5.09
C ALA A 113 11.73 -4.51 5.46
N GLU A 114 11.33 -3.33 5.94
CA GLU A 114 9.93 -3.04 6.27
C GLU A 114 9.03 -3.14 5.03
N PHE A 115 9.50 -2.63 3.89
CA PHE A 115 8.81 -2.76 2.62
C PHE A 115 8.70 -4.22 2.19
N GLY A 116 9.78 -4.99 2.25
CA GLY A 116 9.80 -6.42 1.94
C GLY A 116 8.80 -7.21 2.78
N VAL A 117 8.81 -7.02 4.10
CA VAL A 117 7.82 -7.63 5.02
C VAL A 117 6.41 -7.13 4.70
N GLY A 118 6.22 -5.85 4.42
CA GLY A 118 4.93 -5.31 4.01
C GLY A 118 4.39 -5.93 2.72
N GLN A 119 5.27 -6.27 1.76
CA GLN A 119 4.85 -6.94 0.54
C GLN A 119 4.34 -8.36 0.81
N THR A 120 4.92 -9.11 1.75
CA THR A 120 4.45 -10.47 2.05
C THR A 120 3.01 -10.48 2.55
N LEU A 121 2.53 -9.42 3.20
CA LEU A 121 1.14 -9.31 3.70
C LEU A 121 0.07 -9.49 2.64
N VAL A 122 0.33 -9.12 1.39
CA VAL A 122 -0.66 -9.27 0.32
C VAL A 122 -0.12 -9.93 -0.95
N VAL A 123 1.20 -9.95 -1.18
CA VAL A 123 1.79 -10.74 -2.29
C VAL A 123 1.67 -12.23 -2.02
N PHE A 124 2.04 -12.67 -0.81
CA PHE A 124 2.12 -14.10 -0.51
C PHE A 124 0.74 -14.76 -0.40
N PRO A 125 -0.26 -14.19 0.30
CA PRO A 125 -1.61 -14.76 0.32
C PRO A 125 -2.16 -14.85 -1.10
N ILE A 126 -2.04 -13.80 -1.90
CA ILE A 126 -2.59 -13.84 -3.26
C ILE A 126 -1.86 -14.85 -4.13
N LEU A 127 -0.53 -14.95 -4.05
CA LEU A 127 0.24 -15.94 -4.81
C LEU A 127 -0.09 -17.37 -4.40
N VAL A 128 0.03 -17.67 -3.12
CA VAL A 128 -0.07 -19.05 -2.61
C VAL A 128 -1.51 -19.51 -2.60
N ILE A 129 -2.44 -18.68 -2.10
CA ILE A 129 -3.83 -19.08 -1.95
C ILE A 129 -4.49 -19.22 -3.33
N ALA A 130 -4.24 -18.30 -4.26
CA ALA A 130 -4.90 -18.40 -5.56
C ALA A 130 -4.21 -19.30 -6.59
N THR A 131 -2.95 -19.71 -6.40
CA THR A 131 -2.34 -20.79 -7.23
C THR A 131 -2.78 -22.18 -6.79
N VAL A 132 -3.08 -22.35 -5.51
CA VAL A 132 -3.48 -23.64 -4.94
C VAL A 132 -4.97 -23.93 -5.20
N ALA A 133 -5.83 -22.92 -5.25
CA ALA A 133 -7.25 -23.10 -5.58
C ALA A 133 -7.83 -21.86 -6.31
N PRO A 134 -7.94 -21.87 -7.66
CA PRO A 134 -8.60 -20.79 -8.38
C PRO A 134 -10.11 -20.79 -8.07
N SER A 135 -10.61 -19.72 -7.45
CA SER A 135 -12.06 -19.51 -7.23
C SER A 135 -12.54 -18.17 -7.82
N PRO A 136 -13.79 -18.08 -8.30
CA PRO A 136 -14.37 -16.82 -8.78
C PRO A 136 -14.29 -15.68 -7.76
N GLY A 137 -14.43 -15.99 -6.46
CA GLY A 137 -14.30 -15.04 -5.36
C GLY A 137 -12.91 -14.39 -5.28
N VAL A 138 -11.83 -15.09 -5.66
CA VAL A 138 -10.49 -14.49 -5.79
C VAL A 138 -10.47 -13.38 -6.84
N GLY A 139 -11.19 -13.56 -7.95
CA GLY A 139 -11.36 -12.54 -9.00
C GLY A 139 -12.05 -11.29 -8.46
N ALA A 140 -13.13 -11.48 -7.70
CA ALA A 140 -13.85 -10.42 -7.01
C ALA A 140 -12.95 -9.65 -6.03
N PHE A 141 -12.17 -10.39 -5.23
CA PHE A 141 -11.20 -9.83 -4.29
C PHE A 141 -10.19 -8.90 -4.97
N ARG A 142 -9.67 -9.32 -6.13
CA ARG A 142 -8.72 -8.51 -6.90
C ARG A 142 -9.35 -7.31 -7.56
N LEU A 143 -10.56 -7.45 -8.08
CA LEU A 143 -11.30 -6.33 -8.64
C LEU A 143 -11.48 -5.25 -7.57
N ALA A 144 -11.88 -5.64 -6.36
CA ALA A 144 -11.99 -4.74 -5.22
C ALA A 144 -10.65 -4.08 -4.86
N GLN A 145 -9.56 -4.85 -4.75
CA GLN A 145 -8.22 -4.31 -4.52
C GLN A 145 -7.78 -3.31 -5.58
N SER A 146 -8.22 -3.50 -6.81
CA SER A 146 -7.82 -2.66 -7.94
C SER A 146 -8.56 -1.34 -7.96
N LEU A 147 -9.84 -1.36 -7.60
CA LEU A 147 -10.65 -0.16 -7.43
C LEU A 147 -10.24 0.65 -6.20
N ILE A 148 -9.75 -0.02 -5.15
CA ILE A 148 -9.23 0.63 -3.94
C ILE A 148 -7.76 1.03 -4.10
N GLY A 149 -7.02 0.39 -5.00
CA GLY A 149 -5.60 0.64 -5.29
C GLY A 149 -5.20 2.11 -5.49
N PRO A 150 -5.99 2.92 -6.23
CA PRO A 150 -5.83 4.37 -6.31
C PRO A 150 -5.64 5.09 -4.96
N MET A 151 -6.32 4.64 -3.91
CA MET A 151 -6.18 5.23 -2.57
C MET A 151 -4.77 5.07 -2.02
N ASN A 152 -4.13 3.92 -2.27
CA ASN A 152 -2.78 3.67 -1.78
C ASN A 152 -1.77 4.64 -2.40
N LEU A 153 -1.97 5.04 -3.67
CA LEU A 153 -1.12 6.05 -4.31
C LEU A 153 -1.30 7.42 -3.65
N LEU A 154 -2.56 7.84 -3.41
CA LEU A 154 -2.87 9.09 -2.73
C LEU A 154 -2.32 9.11 -1.30
N PHE A 155 -2.50 8.02 -0.55
CA PHE A 155 -1.94 7.86 0.79
C PHE A 155 -0.42 7.95 0.75
N THR A 156 0.22 7.30 -0.22
CA THR A 156 1.68 7.36 -0.35
C THR A 156 2.15 8.78 -0.65
N ALA A 157 1.48 9.52 -1.54
CA ALA A 157 1.82 10.90 -1.86
C ALA A 157 1.68 11.84 -0.64
N ILE A 158 0.60 11.68 0.13
CA ILE A 158 0.37 12.48 1.36
C ILE A 158 1.38 12.12 2.44
N ASN A 159 1.67 10.83 2.61
CA ASN A 159 2.67 10.33 3.55
C ASN A 159 4.08 10.78 3.17
N LEU A 160 4.38 10.84 1.89
CA LEU A 160 5.65 11.33 1.37
C LEU A 160 5.85 12.81 1.69
N ARG A 161 4.87 13.65 1.36
CA ARG A 161 4.91 15.07 1.69
C ARG A 161 5.10 15.32 3.19
N GLN A 162 4.48 14.50 4.03
CA GLN A 162 4.70 14.56 5.48
C GLN A 162 6.11 14.15 5.90
N LEU A 163 6.77 13.27 5.16
CA LEU A 163 8.13 12.84 5.47
C LEU A 163 9.13 13.94 5.09
N THR A 164 8.97 14.58 3.93
CA THR A 164 9.83 15.67 3.45
C THR A 164 9.74 16.89 4.37
N GLU A 165 8.52 17.29 4.75
CA GLU A 165 8.27 18.40 5.70
C GLU A 165 8.88 18.15 7.12
N ARG A 166 9.29 16.92 7.44
CA ARG A 166 9.74 16.51 8.78
C ARG A 166 11.17 15.97 8.80
N ALA A 167 11.88 16.04 7.68
CA ALA A 167 13.24 15.49 7.56
C ALA A 167 14.25 16.13 8.53
N THR A 168 13.98 17.35 8.99
CA THR A 168 14.85 18.13 9.89
C THR A 168 14.51 17.99 11.38
N TRP A 169 13.43 17.29 11.74
CA TRP A 169 12.96 17.24 13.13
C TRP A 169 13.86 16.38 14.02
N SER A 170 14.06 16.86 15.24
CA SER A 170 14.84 16.20 16.27
C SER A 170 13.99 15.14 16.99
N SER A 171 14.48 13.91 17.01
CA SER A 171 13.87 12.82 17.79
C SER A 171 14.04 12.99 19.31
N SER A 172 14.84 13.98 19.72
CA SER A 172 15.24 14.21 21.12
C SER A 172 14.40 15.29 21.80
N ASP A 173 13.77 16.20 21.06
CA ASP A 173 12.89 17.23 21.63
C ASP A 173 11.47 16.67 21.83
N PRO A 174 10.99 16.52 23.09
CA PRO A 174 9.63 16.07 23.38
C PRO A 174 8.54 16.92 22.73
N ARG A 175 8.77 18.22 22.52
CA ARG A 175 7.80 19.13 21.90
C ARG A 175 7.63 18.86 20.41
N GLU A 176 8.73 18.61 19.70
CA GLU A 176 8.70 18.24 18.28
C GLU A 176 8.06 16.87 18.06
N VAL A 177 8.34 15.89 18.93
CA VAL A 177 7.66 14.58 18.94
C VAL A 177 6.14 14.76 19.06
N LEU A 178 5.67 15.56 20.01
CA LEU A 178 4.24 15.79 20.21
C LEU A 178 3.58 16.52 19.04
N ARG A 179 4.23 17.54 18.46
CA ARG A 179 3.72 18.23 17.26
C ARG A 179 3.61 17.26 16.09
N SER A 180 4.59 16.37 15.92
CA SER A 180 4.59 15.34 14.86
C SER A 180 3.41 14.39 14.98
N LEU A 181 3.20 13.86 16.18
CA LEU A 181 2.12 12.90 16.43
C LEU A 181 0.73 13.55 16.35
N ARG A 182 0.57 14.81 16.78
CA ARG A 182 -0.69 15.54 16.62
C ARG A 182 -1.03 15.80 15.15
N ARG A 183 -0.05 16.20 14.33
CA ARG A 183 -0.27 16.35 12.88
C ARG A 183 -0.57 15.00 12.23
N ALA A 184 0.14 13.93 12.62
CA ALA A 184 -0.16 12.59 12.14
C ALA A 184 -1.60 12.17 12.46
N GLN A 185 -2.09 12.46 13.67
CA GLN A 185 -3.49 12.24 14.05
C GLN A 185 -4.46 13.02 13.14
N PHE A 186 -4.17 14.28 12.86
CA PHE A 186 -5.01 15.09 11.98
C PHE A 186 -5.10 14.51 10.55
N TYR A 187 -3.97 14.13 9.96
CA TYR A 187 -3.97 13.50 8.65
C TYR A 187 -4.60 12.11 8.68
N SER A 188 -4.39 11.33 9.76
CA SER A 188 -5.01 10.02 9.97
C SER A 188 -6.53 10.15 9.88
N VAL A 189 -7.14 11.09 10.59
CA VAL A 189 -8.60 11.30 10.55
C VAL A 189 -9.07 11.61 9.13
N ARG A 190 -8.39 12.51 8.41
CA ARG A 190 -8.77 12.90 7.03
C ARG A 190 -8.65 11.76 6.04
N LEU A 191 -7.53 11.02 6.08
CA LEU A 191 -7.31 9.87 5.20
C LEU A 191 -8.29 8.75 5.51
N THR A 192 -8.60 8.53 6.79
CA THR A 192 -9.58 7.53 7.22
C THR A 192 -10.97 7.89 6.73
N ALA A 193 -11.40 9.16 6.88
CA ALA A 193 -12.67 9.63 6.35
C ALA A 193 -12.76 9.44 4.83
N LEU A 194 -11.69 9.71 4.10
CA LEU A 194 -11.63 9.46 2.66
C LEU A 194 -11.70 7.97 2.32
N ALA A 195 -11.03 7.10 3.10
CA ALA A 195 -11.09 5.65 2.95
C ALA A 195 -12.50 5.10 3.17
N VAL A 196 -13.17 5.57 4.22
CA VAL A 196 -14.56 5.23 4.51
C VAL A 196 -15.46 5.69 3.37
N ALA A 197 -15.34 6.96 2.94
CA ALA A 197 -16.16 7.52 1.87
C ALA A 197 -16.01 6.73 0.57
N LEU A 198 -14.77 6.44 0.13
CA LEU A 198 -14.56 5.66 -1.09
C LEU A 198 -15.08 4.23 -0.95
N THR A 199 -14.84 3.58 0.20
CA THR A 199 -15.36 2.23 0.45
C THR A 199 -16.88 2.21 0.34
N VAL A 200 -17.57 3.19 0.94
CA VAL A 200 -19.04 3.32 0.83
C VAL A 200 -19.47 3.56 -0.61
N ILE A 201 -18.80 4.46 -1.36
CA ILE A 201 -19.11 4.71 -2.77
C ILE A 201 -18.97 3.42 -3.60
N LEU A 202 -17.90 2.64 -3.39
CA LEU A 202 -17.67 1.39 -4.10
C LEU A 202 -18.71 0.31 -3.74
N LEU A 203 -19.12 0.24 -2.46
CA LEU A 203 -20.21 -0.65 -2.03
C LEU A 203 -21.55 -0.28 -2.69
N LEU A 204 -21.87 1.01 -2.78
CA LEU A 204 -23.07 1.50 -3.47
C LEU A 204 -23.00 1.29 -4.99
N ALA A 205 -21.79 1.22 -5.57
CA ALA A 205 -21.58 0.99 -6.99
C ALA A 205 -21.65 -0.49 -7.39
N VAL A 206 -21.75 -1.44 -6.46
CA VAL A 206 -21.83 -2.89 -6.75
C VAL A 206 -22.88 -3.24 -7.81
N PRO A 207 -24.13 -2.72 -7.77
CA PRO A 207 -25.15 -3.03 -8.79
C PRO A 207 -24.77 -2.52 -10.19
N ILE A 208 -24.07 -1.38 -10.27
CA ILE A 208 -23.60 -0.80 -11.53
C ILE A 208 -22.45 -1.63 -12.09
N VAL A 209 -21.51 -2.03 -11.24
CA VAL A 209 -20.37 -2.88 -11.62
C VAL A 209 -20.85 -4.25 -12.09
N GLN A 210 -21.90 -4.82 -11.48
CA GLN A 210 -22.53 -6.06 -11.94
C GLN A 210 -23.03 -5.95 -13.39
N GLY A 211 -23.63 -4.82 -13.76
CA GLY A 211 -24.08 -4.57 -15.13
C GLY A 211 -22.94 -4.54 -16.16
N LEU A 212 -21.72 -4.22 -15.72
CA LEU A 212 -20.52 -4.13 -16.55
C LEU A 212 -19.64 -5.40 -16.49
N ALA A 213 -19.71 -6.16 -15.39
CA ALA A 213 -18.84 -7.31 -15.09
C ALA A 213 -19.67 -8.56 -14.78
N GLN A 214 -20.34 -9.12 -15.80
CA GLN A 214 -21.22 -10.29 -15.66
C GLN A 214 -20.51 -11.56 -15.15
N ALA A 215 -19.18 -11.58 -15.08
CA ALA A 215 -18.38 -12.73 -14.66
C ALA A 215 -18.11 -12.81 -13.14
N VAL A 216 -18.58 -11.85 -12.34
CA VAL A 216 -18.31 -11.79 -10.89
C VAL A 216 -19.62 -11.80 -10.10
N ASP A 217 -19.72 -12.69 -9.10
CA ASP A 217 -20.86 -12.73 -8.20
C ASP A 217 -20.93 -11.42 -7.37
N PRO A 218 -22.07 -10.71 -7.34
CA PRO A 218 -22.24 -9.48 -6.58
C PRO A 218 -21.98 -9.65 -5.08
N SER A 219 -22.34 -10.81 -4.53
CA SER A 219 -22.15 -11.11 -3.11
C SER A 219 -20.67 -11.27 -2.76
N ASP A 220 -19.89 -11.89 -3.65
CA ASP A 220 -18.45 -11.96 -3.52
C ASP A 220 -17.82 -10.58 -3.68
N LEU A 221 -18.22 -9.80 -4.69
CA LEU A 221 -17.69 -8.46 -4.89
C LEU A 221 -17.96 -7.54 -3.69
N PHE A 222 -19.15 -7.62 -3.10
CA PHE A 222 -19.50 -6.89 -1.89
C PHE A 222 -18.57 -7.25 -0.71
N ARG A 223 -18.41 -8.56 -0.43
CA ARG A 223 -17.52 -9.04 0.64
C ARG A 223 -16.08 -8.60 0.42
N ALA A 224 -15.62 -8.66 -0.83
CA ALA A 224 -14.31 -8.21 -1.25
C ALA A 224 -14.09 -6.70 -1.01
N PHE A 225 -15.09 -5.86 -1.31
CA PHE A 225 -15.03 -4.43 -1.01
C PHE A 225 -15.01 -4.15 0.48
N VAL A 226 -15.80 -4.87 1.28
CA VAL A 226 -15.78 -4.73 2.74
C VAL A 226 -14.40 -5.07 3.29
N ALA A 227 -13.84 -6.22 2.90
CA ALA A 227 -12.54 -6.67 3.41
C ALA A 227 -11.39 -5.74 2.99
N ASN A 228 -11.32 -5.34 1.72
CA ASN A 228 -10.28 -4.43 1.24
C ASN A 228 -10.50 -2.98 1.70
N GLY A 229 -11.75 -2.58 1.91
CA GLY A 229 -12.10 -1.30 2.51
C GLY A 229 -11.63 -1.20 3.94
N LEU A 230 -11.87 -2.23 4.76
CA LEU A 230 -11.33 -2.31 6.12
C LEU A 230 -9.80 -2.28 6.15
N LEU A 231 -9.15 -2.99 5.23
CA LEU A 231 -7.70 -2.93 5.05
C LEU A 231 -7.22 -1.50 4.72
N ALA A 232 -7.90 -0.82 3.80
CA ALA A 232 -7.58 0.55 3.41
C ALA A 232 -7.82 1.56 4.55
N ILE A 233 -8.91 1.41 5.30
CA ILE A 233 -9.23 2.21 6.49
C ILE A 233 -8.15 2.04 7.56
N GLY A 234 -7.79 0.80 7.90
CA GLY A 234 -6.71 0.51 8.85
C GLY A 234 -5.37 1.11 8.40
N GLY A 235 -5.03 0.94 7.11
CA GLY A 235 -3.86 1.55 6.50
C GLY A 235 -3.87 3.08 6.53
N ALA A 236 -5.01 3.71 6.27
CA ALA A 236 -5.20 5.17 6.32
C ALA A 236 -5.05 5.72 7.73
N MET A 237 -5.55 4.99 8.73
CA MET A 237 -5.38 5.32 10.15
C MET A 237 -3.91 5.23 10.57
N ALA A 238 -3.23 4.14 10.22
CA ALA A 238 -1.86 3.88 10.65
C ALA A 238 -0.78 4.64 9.86
N GLY A 239 -1.02 4.93 8.58
CA GLY A 239 -0.04 5.47 7.63
C GLY A 239 0.67 6.74 8.11
N PRO A 240 -0.06 7.79 8.54
CA PRO A 240 0.56 9.01 9.05
C PRO A 240 1.42 8.79 10.31
N PHE A 241 1.05 7.83 11.17
CA PHE A 241 1.86 7.48 12.34
C PHE A 241 3.14 6.72 11.95
N ILE A 242 3.06 5.84 10.96
CA ILE A 242 4.25 5.18 10.38
C ILE A 242 5.24 6.24 9.88
N VAL A 243 4.76 7.23 9.13
CA VAL A 243 5.59 8.33 8.64
C VAL A 243 6.18 9.15 9.78
N ALA A 244 5.36 9.52 10.77
CA ALA A 244 5.82 10.28 11.92
C ALA A 244 6.93 9.54 12.68
N LEU A 245 6.78 8.23 12.88
CA LEU A 245 7.80 7.40 13.52
C LEU A 245 9.08 7.31 12.69
N ARG A 246 8.98 7.21 11.35
CA ARG A 246 10.15 7.25 10.46
C ARG A 246 10.87 8.60 10.51
N ALA A 247 10.12 9.70 10.49
CA ALA A 247 10.67 11.06 10.60
C ALA A 247 11.42 11.25 11.94
N LEU A 248 10.88 10.69 13.02
CA LEU A 248 11.52 10.66 14.35
C LEU A 248 12.65 9.62 14.48
N ARG A 249 13.17 9.09 13.36
CA ARG A 249 14.26 8.09 13.30
C ARG A 249 13.95 6.80 14.09
N ARG A 250 12.68 6.42 14.22
CA ARG A 250 12.22 5.19 14.88
C ARG A 250 11.84 4.09 13.87
N SER A 251 12.55 4.01 12.74
CA SER A 251 12.29 3.00 11.69
C SER A 251 12.34 1.55 12.21
N GLY A 252 13.13 1.26 13.25
CA GLY A 252 13.14 -0.06 13.89
C GLY A 252 11.80 -0.41 14.56
N VAL A 253 11.15 0.55 15.21
CA VAL A 253 9.81 0.34 15.81
C VAL A 253 8.79 0.04 14.72
N VAL A 254 8.85 0.77 13.61
CA VAL A 254 7.97 0.55 12.46
C VAL A 254 8.17 -0.85 11.87
N LEU A 255 9.42 -1.29 11.72
CA LEU A 255 9.74 -2.64 11.25
C LEU A 255 9.18 -3.71 12.18
N VAL A 256 9.38 -3.58 13.50
CA VAL A 256 8.84 -4.54 14.49
C VAL A 256 7.31 -4.59 14.44
N SER A 257 6.65 -3.42 14.41
CA SER A 257 5.20 -3.34 14.24
C SER A 257 4.72 -3.98 12.93
N ARG A 258 5.48 -3.82 11.83
CA ARG A 258 5.19 -4.46 10.55
C ARG A 258 5.29 -5.98 10.66
N ILE A 259 6.37 -6.51 11.25
CA ILE A 259 6.55 -7.95 11.45
C ILE A 259 5.42 -8.52 12.29
N GLY A 260 5.05 -7.85 13.39
CA GLY A 260 3.94 -8.25 14.25
C GLY A 260 2.60 -8.30 13.49
N LEU A 261 2.27 -7.22 12.77
CA LEU A 261 1.07 -7.16 11.92
C LEU A 261 1.04 -8.33 10.91
N VAL A 262 2.12 -8.52 10.17
CA VAL A 262 2.19 -9.55 9.13
C VAL A 262 2.09 -10.95 9.73
N SER A 263 2.81 -11.21 10.82
CA SER A 263 2.79 -12.51 11.49
C SER A 263 1.38 -12.86 11.98
N CYS A 264 0.71 -11.94 12.69
CA CYS A 264 -0.66 -12.15 13.16
C CYS A 264 -1.65 -12.36 12.00
N THR A 265 -1.51 -11.58 10.92
CA THR A 265 -2.38 -11.74 9.74
C THR A 265 -2.14 -13.08 9.06
N PHE A 266 -0.88 -13.53 8.95
CA PHE A 266 -0.53 -14.84 8.43
C PHE A 266 -1.12 -15.98 9.26
N THR A 267 -1.12 -15.87 10.59
CA THR A 267 -1.78 -16.86 11.44
C THR A 267 -3.27 -16.97 11.10
N VAL A 268 -3.95 -15.84 10.83
CA VAL A 268 -5.35 -15.85 10.38
C VAL A 268 -5.49 -16.50 9.01
N TYR A 269 -4.63 -16.16 8.05
CA TYR A 269 -4.64 -16.79 6.73
C TYR A 269 -4.50 -18.32 6.83
N VAL A 270 -3.53 -18.81 7.59
CA VAL A 270 -3.27 -20.25 7.76
C VAL A 270 -4.43 -20.94 8.50
N ALA A 271 -4.92 -20.37 9.60
CA ALA A 271 -6.01 -20.96 10.38
C ALA A 271 -7.30 -21.08 9.56
N VAL A 272 -7.64 -20.04 8.80
CA VAL A 272 -8.86 -20.03 7.97
C VAL A 272 -8.68 -20.90 6.72
N ALA A 273 -7.52 -20.88 6.08
CA ALA A 273 -7.23 -21.76 4.94
C ALA A 273 -7.25 -23.25 5.32
N SER A 274 -6.93 -23.59 6.58
CA SER A 274 -6.98 -24.97 7.06
C SER A 274 -8.38 -25.51 7.33
N SER A 275 -9.38 -24.63 7.49
CA SER A 275 -10.74 -24.99 7.93
C SER A 275 -11.84 -24.56 6.97
N SER A 276 -11.53 -23.78 5.94
CA SER A 276 -12.53 -23.18 5.04
C SER A 276 -11.98 -22.93 3.64
N ASP A 277 -12.82 -22.34 2.78
CA ASP A 277 -12.45 -21.96 1.42
C ASP A 277 -11.33 -20.90 1.39
N THR A 278 -10.47 -21.04 0.38
CA THR A 278 -9.43 -20.11 -0.07
C THR A 278 -9.91 -18.66 -0.12
N TYR A 279 -11.13 -18.42 -0.60
CA TYR A 279 -11.70 -17.08 -0.65
C TYR A 279 -11.98 -16.50 0.75
N ALA A 280 -12.50 -17.33 1.67
CA ALA A 280 -12.73 -16.94 3.06
C ALA A 280 -11.40 -16.60 3.76
N ALA A 281 -10.33 -17.35 3.50
CA ALA A 281 -9.01 -17.03 4.02
C ALA A 281 -8.52 -15.64 3.56
N LEU A 282 -8.73 -15.29 2.28
CA LEU A 282 -8.40 -13.95 1.76
C LEU A 282 -9.19 -12.83 2.45
N LEU A 283 -10.50 -13.02 2.63
CA LEU A 283 -11.36 -12.05 3.31
C LEU A 283 -10.96 -11.88 4.77
N CYS A 284 -10.85 -12.98 5.52
CA CYS A 284 -10.52 -12.96 6.94
C CYS A 284 -9.15 -12.36 7.20
N GLY A 285 -8.13 -12.68 6.39
CA GLY A 285 -6.81 -12.08 6.54
C GLY A 285 -6.80 -10.60 6.21
N ALA A 286 -7.51 -10.14 5.17
CA ALA A 286 -7.61 -8.71 4.88
C ALA A 286 -8.34 -7.93 5.98
N ILE A 287 -9.43 -8.49 6.51
CA ILE A 287 -10.16 -7.92 7.65
C ILE A 287 -9.24 -7.87 8.88
N ALA A 288 -8.56 -8.97 9.20
CA ALA A 288 -7.63 -9.04 10.32
C ALA A 288 -6.51 -8.01 10.20
N ALA A 289 -5.89 -7.89 9.02
CA ALA A 289 -4.89 -6.86 8.76
C ALA A 289 -5.46 -5.46 8.99
N GLY A 290 -6.64 -5.14 8.43
CA GLY A 290 -7.31 -3.85 8.63
C GLY A 290 -7.53 -3.49 10.09
N LEU A 291 -7.94 -4.47 10.91
CA LEU A 291 -8.15 -4.28 12.36
C LEU A 291 -6.83 -4.20 13.14
N LEU A 292 -5.81 -4.93 12.71
CA LEU A 292 -4.51 -5.01 13.38
C LEU A 292 -3.60 -3.81 13.06
N TYR A 293 -3.77 -3.17 11.91
CA TYR A 293 -3.03 -1.96 11.53
C TYR A 293 -3.05 -0.88 12.62
N PRO A 294 -4.22 -0.42 13.13
CA PRO A 294 -4.24 0.58 14.19
C PRO A 294 -3.56 0.06 15.46
N ILE A 295 -3.77 -1.20 15.84
CA ILE A 295 -3.17 -1.79 17.05
C ILE A 295 -1.65 -1.74 17.00
N TRP A 296 -1.04 -2.23 15.92
CA TRP A 296 0.43 -2.33 15.82
C TRP A 296 1.13 -0.98 15.62
N PHE A 297 0.46 0.04 15.07
CA PHE A 297 1.11 1.32 14.75
C PHE A 297 0.68 2.50 15.62
N LEU A 298 -0.56 2.53 16.14
CA LEU A 298 -1.00 3.59 17.06
C LEU A 298 -0.52 3.33 18.48
N SER A 299 -0.44 2.07 18.93
CA SER A 299 0.03 1.76 20.29
C SER A 299 1.44 2.29 20.61
N PRO A 300 2.48 2.03 19.77
CA PRO A 300 3.79 2.61 20.02
C PRO A 300 3.79 4.15 19.92
N ALA A 301 2.99 4.71 19.03
CA ALA A 301 2.85 6.16 18.91
C ALA A 301 2.19 6.79 20.15
N ALA A 302 1.16 6.15 20.70
CA ALA A 302 0.47 6.57 21.92
C ALA A 302 1.41 6.51 23.13
N LEU A 303 2.19 5.44 23.26
CA LEU A 303 3.20 5.31 24.32
C LEU A 303 4.27 6.42 24.23
N MET A 304 4.73 6.74 23.03
CA MET A 304 5.67 7.86 22.82
C MET A 304 5.04 9.20 23.18
N SER A 305 3.80 9.45 22.74
CA SER A 305 3.05 10.67 23.09
C SER A 305 2.91 10.83 24.61
N TYR A 306 2.56 9.75 25.32
CA TYR A 306 2.45 9.75 26.78
C TYR A 306 3.78 10.11 27.46
N ARG A 307 4.88 9.45 27.07
CA ARG A 307 6.22 9.71 27.61
C ARG A 307 6.66 11.16 27.36
N SER A 308 6.45 11.66 26.15
CA SER A 308 6.81 13.04 25.79
C SER A 308 5.98 14.08 26.55
N ARG A 309 4.67 13.85 26.77
CA ARG A 309 3.85 14.75 27.61
C ARG A 309 4.38 14.82 29.04
N ARG A 310 4.75 13.68 29.62
CA ARG A 310 5.29 13.60 30.99
C ARG A 310 6.60 14.37 31.13
N LEU A 311 7.48 14.32 30.12
CA LEU A 311 8.73 15.09 30.11
C LEU A 311 8.49 16.60 29.97
N VAL A 312 7.51 17.02 29.16
CA VAL A 312 7.16 18.44 29.02
C VAL A 312 6.56 18.99 30.31
N SER A 313 5.71 18.24 31.01
CA SER A 313 5.05 18.69 32.24
C SER A 313 6.01 18.81 33.43
N VAL A 314 7.11 18.05 33.46
CA VAL A 314 8.13 18.12 34.52
C VAL A 314 9.10 19.29 34.32
N ALA A 315 9.19 19.81 33.09
CA ALA A 315 10.07 20.93 32.74
C ALA A 315 9.40 22.31 32.86
N GLN A 316 8.14 22.36 33.31
CA GLN A 316 7.38 23.58 33.58
C GLN A 316 7.26 23.78 35.09
#